data_AF-A0A9E4ZNJ0-F1
#
_entry.id   AF-A0A9E4ZNJ0-F1
#
_cell.length_a   1.000
_cell.length_b   1.000
_cell.length_c   1.000
_cell.angle_alpha   90.00
_cell.angle_beta   90.00
_cell.angle_gamma   90.00
#
_symmetry.space_group_name_H-M   'P 1'
#
loop_
_entity.id
_entity.type
_entity.pdbx_description
1 polymer ?
#
loop_
_entity_poly.entity_id
_entity_poly.type
_entity_poly.pdbx_seq_one_letter_code
_entity_poly.pdbx_strand_id
1 'polypeptide(L)'
;MSSDKWTKNTTKAVVSQFLGFMLDAYDLLFVSSLTPILSKVLLPKTLPAWLSFYIVMIGYAFTLIGRPVGSAIFGNLGDKLGRRDTLMITILGFSIMSAITAAIPTYAAIGISAYIIFSVLRFIQGIFIGGEYAAG
;
A
#
# COMPACT_ATOMS: atom_id res chain seq x y z
N MET A 1 39.01 -12.20 10.13
CA MET A 1 37.70 -11.62 9.76
C MET A 1 37.48 -11.90 8.29
N SER A 2 36.71 -12.95 7.98
CA SER A 2 36.37 -13.31 6.59
C SER A 2 35.62 -12.14 5.96
N SER A 3 36.12 -11.62 4.84
CA SER A 3 35.42 -10.68 3.99
C SER A 3 34.24 -11.42 3.36
N ASP A 4 33.07 -11.29 3.98
CA ASP A 4 31.82 -11.87 3.46
C ASP A 4 31.49 -11.19 2.13
N LYS A 5 31.84 -11.87 1.04
CA LYS A 5 31.52 -11.46 -0.31
C LYS A 5 30.00 -11.51 -0.46
N TRP A 6 29.39 -10.33 -0.60
CA TRP A 6 27.99 -10.17 -0.97
C TRP A 6 27.63 -11.10 -2.14
N THR A 7 26.83 -12.11 -1.86
CA THR A 7 26.31 -13.01 -2.89
C THR A 7 25.28 -12.23 -3.71
N LYS A 8 25.18 -12.48 -5.03
CA LYS A 8 24.21 -11.78 -5.91
C LYS A 8 22.76 -11.81 -5.37
N ASN A 9 22.41 -12.84 -4.59
CA ASN A 9 21.10 -12.97 -3.95
C ASN A 9 20.92 -11.99 -2.77
N THR A 10 21.95 -11.76 -1.96
CA THR A 10 21.92 -10.82 -0.84
C THR A 10 21.81 -9.37 -1.33
N THR A 11 22.55 -9.01 -2.39
CA THR A 11 22.44 -7.68 -3.01
C THR A 11 21.04 -7.44 -3.57
N LYS A 12 20.44 -8.45 -4.22
CA LYS A 12 19.06 -8.35 -4.72
C LYS A 12 18.04 -8.20 -3.59
N ALA A 13 18.19 -8.94 -2.50
CA ALA A 13 17.31 -8.84 -1.33
C ALA A 13 17.36 -7.44 -0.69
N VAL A 14 18.56 -6.87 -0.53
CA VAL A 14 18.72 -5.51 0.01
C VAL A 14 18.13 -4.46 -0.93
N VAL A 15 18.32 -4.61 -2.25
CA VAL A 15 17.72 -3.69 -3.23
C VAL A 15 16.19 -3.77 -3.20
N SER A 16 15.59 -4.97 -3.11
CA SER A 16 14.13 -5.08 -3.00
C SER A 16 13.60 -4.44 -1.72
N GLN A 17 14.28 -4.61 -0.59
CA GLN A 17 13.89 -4.03 0.70
C GLN A 17 13.95 -2.50 0.67
N PHE A 18 14.99 -1.96 0.03
CA PHE A 18 15.15 -0.52 -0.16
C PHE A 18 14.07 0.06 -1.10
N LEU A 19 13.78 -0.64 -2.19
CA LEU A 19 12.71 -0.23 -3.13
C LEU A 19 11.33 -0.26 -2.46
N GLY A 20 11.05 -1.28 -1.64
CA GLY A 20 9.83 -1.35 -0.83
C GLY A 20 9.65 -0.17 0.10
N PHE A 21 10.70 0.14 0.86
CA PHE A 21 10.70 1.28 1.75
C PHE A 21 10.52 2.61 1.00
N MET A 22 11.18 2.77 -0.16
CA MET A 22 10.99 3.95 -1.01
C MET A 22 9.57 4.06 -1.56
N LEU A 23 8.96 2.95 -1.98
CA LEU A 23 7.60 2.94 -2.49
C LEU A 23 6.56 3.27 -1.41
N ASP A 24 6.73 2.75 -0.19
CA ASP A 24 5.86 3.08 0.96
C ASP A 24 5.97 4.56 1.32
N ALA A 25 7.21 5.08 1.40
CA ALA A 25 7.44 6.51 1.66
C ALA A 25 6.87 7.40 0.55
N TYR A 26 6.99 6.98 -0.72
CA TYR A 26 6.42 7.68 -1.86
C TYR A 26 4.89 7.70 -1.81
N ASP A 27 4.22 6.57 -1.57
CA ASP A 27 2.76 6.50 -1.49
C ASP A 27 2.22 7.37 -0.35
N LEU A 28 2.88 7.35 0.82
CA LEU A 28 2.47 8.16 1.97
C LEU A 28 2.55 9.67 1.69
N LEU A 29 3.62 10.12 1.03
CA LEU A 29 3.77 11.52 0.61
C LEU A 29 2.75 11.89 -0.46
N PHE A 30 2.56 11.01 -1.46
CA PHE A 30 1.62 11.22 -2.55
C PHE A 30 0.18 11.35 -2.05
N VAL A 31 -0.27 10.46 -1.16
CA VAL A 31 -1.60 10.53 -0.56
C VAL A 31 -1.75 11.79 0.27
N SER A 32 -0.77 12.12 1.11
CA SER A 32 -0.83 13.31 1.96
C SER A 32 -0.97 14.60 1.14
N SER A 33 -0.20 14.73 0.05
CA SER A 33 -0.28 15.89 -0.86
C SER A 33 -1.57 15.92 -1.67
N LEU A 34 -2.13 14.77 -2.06
CA LEU A 34 -3.33 14.70 -2.89
C LEU A 34 -4.64 14.59 -2.11
N THR A 35 -4.60 14.37 -0.79
CA THR A 35 -5.79 14.29 0.07
C THR A 35 -6.78 15.45 -0.15
N PRO A 36 -6.36 16.73 -0.30
CA PRO A 36 -7.29 17.84 -0.58
C PRO A 36 -8.00 17.75 -1.94
N ILE A 37 -7.43 17.03 -2.91
CA ILE A 37 -8.01 16.79 -4.22
C ILE A 37 -8.90 15.55 -4.16
N LEU A 38 -8.41 14.45 -3.59
CA LEU A 38 -9.17 13.21 -3.40
C LEU A 38 -10.47 13.46 -2.61
N SER A 39 -10.42 14.32 -1.58
CA SER A 39 -11.59 14.65 -0.77
C SER A 39 -12.70 15.39 -1.53
N LYS A 40 -12.38 16.05 -2.64
CA LYS A 40 -13.38 16.68 -3.53
C LYS A 40 -13.91 15.74 -4.60
N VAL A 41 -13.13 14.71 -4.94
CA VAL A 41 -13.43 13.75 -6.02
C VAL A 41 -14.20 12.54 -5.50
N LEU A 42 -13.86 12.06 -4.30
CA LEU A 42 -14.41 10.83 -3.72
C LEU A 42 -15.59 11.06 -2.76
N LEU A 43 -15.87 12.31 -2.38
CA LEU A 43 -16.90 12.67 -1.40
C LEU A 43 -17.81 13.79 -1.94
N PRO A 44 -19.02 13.95 -1.36
CA PRO A 44 -19.94 14.99 -1.79
C PRO A 44 -19.42 16.38 -1.45
N LYS A 45 -19.62 17.33 -2.38
CA LYS A 45 -19.21 18.75 -2.23
C LYS A 45 -19.97 19.50 -1.13
N THR A 46 -21.01 18.90 -0.56
CA THR A 46 -21.83 19.48 0.52
C THR A 46 -21.17 19.37 1.88
N LEU A 47 -20.13 18.53 2.03
CA LEU A 47 -19.41 18.36 3.30
C LEU A 47 -18.40 19.50 3.54
N PRO A 48 -18.18 19.91 4.80
CA PRO A 48 -17.11 20.84 5.16
C PRO A 48 -15.75 20.29 4.73
N ALA A 49 -14.88 21.16 4.20
CA ALA A 49 -13.58 20.76 3.65
C ALA A 49 -12.69 20.03 4.66
N TRP A 50 -12.72 20.42 5.94
CA TRP A 50 -11.98 19.76 7.01
C TRP A 50 -12.48 18.32 7.23
N LEU A 51 -13.80 18.10 7.22
CA LEU A 51 -14.39 16.78 7.44
C LEU A 51 -14.08 15.83 6.28
N SER A 52 -14.18 16.30 5.04
CA SER A 52 -13.82 15.49 3.86
C SER A 52 -12.35 15.10 3.83
N PHE A 53 -11.45 15.97 4.32
CA PHE A 53 -10.03 15.66 4.48
C PHE A 53 -9.82 14.51 5.47
N TYR A 54 -10.40 14.59 6.67
CA TYR A 54 -10.28 13.54 7.68
C TYR A 54 -10.87 12.21 7.22
N ILE A 55 -12.00 12.23 6.50
CA ILE A 55 -12.60 11.01 5.95
C ILE A 55 -11.62 10.32 4.99
N VAL A 56 -11.01 11.04 4.05
CA VAL A 56 -10.02 10.44 3.13
C VAL A 56 -8.79 9.92 3.90
N MET A 57 -8.32 10.64 4.92
CA MET A 57 -7.23 10.17 5.78
C MET A 57 -7.59 8.93 6.60
N ILE A 58 -8.83 8.77 7.04
CA ILE A 58 -9.32 7.53 7.67
C ILE A 58 -9.30 6.39 6.65
N GLY A 59 -9.73 6.66 5.41
CA GLY A 59 -9.61 5.74 4.28
C GLY A 59 -8.17 5.26 4.10
N TYR A 60 -7.21 6.17 4.20
CA TYR A 60 -5.79 5.83 4.18
C TYR A 60 -5.33 5.07 5.43
N ALA A 61 -5.82 5.41 6.63
CA ALA A 61 -5.46 4.72 7.87
C ALA A 61 -5.79 3.22 7.86
N PHE A 62 -6.75 2.76 7.04
CA PHE A 62 -6.97 1.33 6.83
C PHE A 62 -5.74 0.59 6.27
N THR A 63 -4.84 1.27 5.52
CA THR A 63 -3.55 0.69 5.13
C THR A 63 -2.75 0.20 6.33
N LEU A 64 -2.74 0.97 7.43
CA LEU A 64 -2.01 0.63 8.65
C LEU A 64 -2.59 -0.61 9.33
N ILE A 65 -3.91 -0.81 9.23
CA ILE A 65 -4.58 -2.01 9.75
C ILE A 65 -4.27 -3.22 8.85
N GLY A 66 -4.17 -3.01 7.53
CA GLY A 66 -3.78 -4.04 6.59
C GLY A 66 -2.37 -4.59 6.84
N ARG A 67 -1.44 -3.75 7.33
CA ARG A 67 -0.03 -4.13 7.51
C ARG A 67 0.17 -5.32 8.48
N PRO A 68 -0.36 -5.34 9.72
CA PRO A 68 -0.29 -6.51 10.60
C PRO A 68 -0.89 -7.79 10.01
N VAL A 69 -1.99 -7.64 9.27
CA VAL A 69 -2.65 -8.76 8.59
C VAL A 69 -1.73 -9.32 7.49
N GLY A 70 -1.15 -8.43 6.69
CA GLY A 70 -0.14 -8.76 5.69
C GLY A 70 1.07 -9.46 6.26
N SER A 71 1.63 -8.96 7.36
CA SER A 71 2.81 -9.57 7.99
C SER A 71 2.52 -10.99 8.49
N ALA A 72 1.32 -11.24 9.02
CA ALA A 72 0.93 -12.58 9.48
C ALA A 72 0.73 -13.57 8.31
N ILE A 73 0.10 -13.13 7.22
CA ILE A 73 -0.15 -13.95 6.04
C ILE A 73 1.16 -14.26 5.30
N PHE A 74 1.90 -13.22 4.93
CA PHE A 74 3.10 -13.35 4.10
C PHE A 74 4.33 -13.80 4.91
N GLY A 75 4.34 -13.66 6.23
CA GLY A 75 5.35 -14.29 7.08
C GLY A 75 5.29 -15.82 6.97
N ASN A 76 4.11 -16.40 7.19
CA ASN A 76 3.90 -17.85 7.02
C ASN A 76 4.12 -18.31 5.56
N LEU A 77 3.80 -17.45 4.59
CA LEU A 77 3.98 -17.75 3.17
C LEU A 77 5.46 -17.72 2.78
N GLY A 78 6.24 -16.78 3.33
CA GLY A 78 7.69 -16.68 3.18
C GLY A 78 8.43 -17.92 3.66
N ASP A 79 7.98 -18.53 4.75
CA ASP A 79 8.56 -19.76 5.29
C ASP A 79 8.27 -21.00 4.42
N LYS A 80 7.16 -21.01 3.67
CA LYS A 80 6.74 -22.15 2.83
C LYS A 80 7.19 -22.06 1.37
N LEU A 81 7.06 -20.88 0.76
CA LEU A 81 7.35 -20.66 -0.66
C LEU A 81 8.74 -20.05 -0.91
N GLY A 82 9.38 -19.54 0.15
CA GLY A 82 10.67 -18.88 0.08
C GLY A 82 10.53 -17.35 -0.01
N ARG A 83 11.38 -16.65 0.76
CA ARG A 83 11.35 -15.18 0.91
C ARG A 83 11.37 -14.40 -0.41
N ARG A 84 12.11 -14.87 -1.42
CA ARG A 84 12.23 -14.17 -2.70
C ARG A 84 10.91 -14.12 -3.48
N ASP A 85 10.19 -15.23 -3.53
CA ASP A 85 8.96 -15.32 -4.31
C ASP A 85 7.84 -14.57 -3.60
N THR A 86 7.80 -14.63 -2.26
CA THR A 86 6.92 -13.81 -1.43
C THR A 86 7.13 -12.31 -1.67
N LEU A 87 8.38 -11.83 -1.71
CA LEU A 87 8.70 -10.44 -2.02
C LEU A 87 8.24 -10.01 -3.42
N MET A 88 8.39 -10.87 -4.43
CA MET A 88 7.89 -10.56 -5.77
C MET A 88 6.36 -10.45 -5.80
N ILE A 89 5.64 -11.33 -5.09
CA ILE A 89 4.18 -11.29 -4.99
C ILE A 89 3.70 -10.01 -4.31
N THR A 90 4.36 -9.58 -3.22
CA THR A 90 3.97 -8.36 -2.50
C THR A 90 4.19 -7.10 -3.33
N ILE A 91 5.33 -6.98 -4.02
CA ILE A 91 5.63 -5.83 -4.88
C ILE A 91 4.66 -5.74 -6.07
N LEU A 92 4.40 -6.87 -6.74
CA LEU A 92 3.44 -6.91 -7.85
C LEU A 92 2.02 -6.63 -7.38
N GLY A 93 1.60 -7.22 -6.26
CA GLY A 93 0.30 -7.00 -5.65
C GLY A 93 0.07 -5.53 -5.29
N PHE A 94 1.04 -4.90 -4.63
CA PHE A 94 0.98 -3.48 -4.31
C PHE A 94 0.86 -2.60 -5.56
N SER A 95 1.66 -2.87 -6.60
CA SER A 95 1.65 -2.12 -7.86
C SER A 95 0.31 -2.23 -8.59
N ILE A 96 -0.27 -3.43 -8.67
CA ILE A 96 -1.57 -3.67 -9.30
C ILE A 96 -2.68 -2.93 -8.53
N MET A 97 -2.68 -3.03 -7.20
CA MET A 97 -3.68 -2.34 -6.39
C MET A 97 -3.57 -0.82 -6.51
N SER A 98 -2.35 -0.28 -6.63
CA SER A 98 -2.12 1.15 -6.88
C SER A 98 -2.68 1.59 -8.23
N ALA A 99 -2.44 0.80 -9.28
CA ALA A 99 -3.00 1.06 -10.61
C ALA A 99 -4.54 1.02 -10.62
N ILE A 100 -5.15 0.04 -9.94
CA ILE A 100 -6.62 -0.04 -9.80
C ILE A 100 -7.15 1.17 -9.03
N THR A 101 -6.44 1.62 -7.99
CA THR A 101 -6.83 2.79 -7.19
C THR A 101 -6.85 4.07 -8.02
N ALA A 102 -5.94 4.21 -9.00
CA ALA A 102 -5.93 5.32 -9.93
C ALA A 102 -7.13 5.32 -10.91
N ALA A 103 -7.74 4.15 -11.16
CA ALA A 103 -8.86 3.99 -12.08
C ALA A 103 -10.24 4.06 -11.39
N ILE A 104 -10.32 4.39 -10.10
CA ILE A 104 -11.58 4.46 -9.36
C ILE A 104 -12.48 5.57 -9.95
N PRO A 105 -13.77 5.30 -10.22
CA PRO A 105 -14.71 6.32 -10.67
C PRO A 105 -14.95 7.39 -9.59
N THR A 106 -15.31 8.60 -10.01
CA THR A 106 -15.56 9.71 -9.08
C THR A 106 -16.87 9.53 -8.31
N TYR A 107 -17.05 10.29 -7.22
CA TYR A 107 -18.30 10.35 -6.47
C TYR A 107 -19.50 10.72 -7.36
N ALA A 108 -19.29 11.52 -8.42
CA ALA A 108 -20.35 11.87 -9.36
C ALA A 108 -20.84 10.65 -10.17
N ALA A 109 -20.00 9.63 -10.38
CA ALA A 109 -20.35 8.45 -11.16
C ALA A 109 -21.00 7.34 -10.30
N ILE A 110 -20.46 7.08 -9.11
CA ILE A 110 -20.86 5.93 -8.28
C ILE A 110 -21.19 6.28 -6.82
N GLY A 111 -21.25 7.57 -6.48
CA GLY A 111 -21.60 8.04 -5.14
C GLY A 111 -20.60 7.59 -4.06
N ILE A 112 -21.13 7.27 -2.87
CA ILE A 112 -20.34 6.90 -1.70
C ILE A 112 -19.49 5.63 -1.91
N SER A 113 -19.88 4.79 -2.86
CA SER A 113 -19.15 3.58 -3.23
C SER A 113 -17.73 3.89 -3.71
N ALA A 114 -17.46 5.08 -4.26
CA ALA A 114 -16.11 5.51 -4.62
C ALA A 114 -15.16 5.51 -3.41
N TYR A 115 -15.60 6.07 -2.29
CA TYR A 115 -14.83 6.11 -1.05
C TYR A 115 -14.69 4.72 -0.40
N ILE A 116 -15.75 3.90 -0.47
CA ILE A 116 -15.71 2.53 0.08
C ILE A 116 -14.71 1.68 -0.70
N ILE A 117 -14.77 1.69 -2.03
CA ILE A 117 -13.82 0.98 -2.90
C ILE A 117 -12.39 1.47 -2.65
N PHE A 118 -12.20 2.79 -2.56
CA PHE A 118 -10.90 3.38 -2.21
C PHE A 118 -10.38 2.83 -0.87
N SER A 119 -11.20 2.81 0.18
CA SER A 119 -10.80 2.34 1.51
C SER A 119 -10.47 0.84 1.52
N VAL A 120 -11.23 0.02 0.80
CA VAL A 120 -10.97 -1.41 0.65
C VAL A 120 -9.67 -1.67 -0.11
N LEU A 121 -9.44 -0.97 -1.22
CA LEU A 121 -8.19 -1.08 -1.98
C LEU A 121 -6.98 -0.65 -1.15
N ARG A 122 -7.14 0.40 -0.34
CA ARG A 122 -6.12 0.86 0.62
C ARG A 122 -5.82 -0.20 1.69
N PHE A 123 -6.85 -0.83 2.24
CA PHE A 123 -6.65 -1.95 3.16
C PHE A 123 -5.85 -3.09 2.51
N ILE A 124 -6.22 -3.49 1.29
CA ILE A 124 -5.53 -4.55 0.53
C ILE A 124 -4.08 -4.15 0.21
N GLN A 125 -3.83 -2.91 -0.20
CA GLN A 125 -2.46 -2.38 -0.37
C GLN A 125 -1.65 -2.51 0.93
N GLY A 126 -2.25 -2.18 2.07
CA GLY A 126 -1.65 -2.35 3.38
C GLY A 126 -1.22 -3.79 3.66
N ILE A 127 -2.00 -4.79 3.23
CA ILE A 127 -1.65 -6.21 3.35
C ILE A 127 -0.38 -6.54 2.54
N PHE A 128 -0.28 -6.04 1.30
CA PHE A 128 0.91 -6.27 0.48
C PHE A 128 2.15 -5.59 1.05
N ILE A 129 2.01 -4.34 1.49
CA ILE A 129 3.08 -3.59 2.16
C ILE A 129 3.52 -4.35 3.42
N GLY A 130 2.59 -4.78 4.28
CA GLY A 130 2.89 -5.55 5.49
C GLY A 130 3.64 -6.84 5.23
N GLY A 131 3.36 -7.51 4.11
CA GLY A 131 4.09 -8.70 3.71
C GLY A 131 5.52 -8.45 3.27
N GLU A 132 5.80 -7.29 2.68
CA GLU A 132 7.15 -6.90 2.30
C GLU A 132 8.06 -6.71 3.52
N TYR A 133 7.54 -6.13 4.61
CA TYR A 133 8.27 -6.01 5.87
C TYR A 133 8.50 -7.35 6.59
N ALA A 134 7.65 -8.35 6.36
CA ALA A 134 7.79 -9.67 6.97
C ALA A 134 8.70 -10.63 6.19
N ALA A 135 8.76 -10.48 4.86
CA ALA A 135 9.56 -11.33 3.98
C ALA A 135 11.02 -10.85 3.83
N GLY A 136 11.27 -9.57 4.11
CA GLY A 136 12.60 -8.96 4.13
C GLY A 136 13.54 -9.48 5.22
#